data_AF-A0AAW9K942-F1
#
_entry.id   AF-A0AAW9K942-F1
#
_cell.length_a   1.000
_cell.length_b   1.000
_cell.length_c   1.000
_cell.angle_alpha   90.00
_cell.angle_beta   90.00
_cell.angle_gamma   90.00
#
_symmetry.space_group_name_H-M   'P 1'
#
loop_
_entity.id
_entity.type
_entity.pdbx_description
1 polymer ?
#
loop_
_entity_poly.entity_id
_entity_poly.type
_entity_poly.pdbx_seq_one_letter_code
_entity_poly.pdbx_strand_id
1 'polypeptide(L)' 'SLWICMNCGYIHEGKEAPLVCPLCKYPRAYFKPYCKVTNS' A
#
# COMPACT_ATOMS: atom_id res chain seq x y z
N SER A 1 9.94 2.80 2.83
CA SER A 1 8.61 3.03 3.41
C SER A 1 7.70 1.89 3.06
N LEU A 2 6.62 1.68 3.81
CA LEU A 2 5.61 0.69 3.48
C LEU A 2 4.33 1.40 3.05
N TRP A 3 3.64 0.83 2.07
CA TRP A 3 2.39 1.36 1.53
C TRP A 3 1.36 0.26 1.45
N ILE A 4 0.17 0.49 1.99
CA ILE A 4 -0.94 -0.47 1.94
C ILE A 4 -2.00 0.00 0.95
N CYS A 5 -2.43 -0.91 0.07
CA CYS A 5 -3.57 -0.67 -0.81
C CYS A 5 -4.87 -0.79 -0.01
N MET A 6 -5.60 0.31 0.10
CA MET A 6 -6.89 0.39 0.82
C MET A 6 -8.02 -0.38 0.12
N ASN A 7 -7.82 -0.82 -1.13
CA ASN A 7 -8.81 -1.63 -1.86
C ASN A 7 -8.66 -3.13 -1.58
N CYS A 8 -7.43 -3.64 -1.48
CA CYS A 8 -7.20 -5.10 -1.44
C CYS A 8 -6.21 -5.59 -0.37
N GLY A 9 -5.62 -4.69 0.43
CA GLY A 9 -4.68 -5.05 1.48
C GLY A 9 -3.25 -5.33 1.02
N TYR A 10 -2.93 -5.24 -0.28
CA TYR A 10 -1.56 -5.41 -0.77
C TYR A 10 -0.58 -4.43 -0.10
N ILE A 11 0.54 -4.95 0.42
CA ILE A 11 1.60 -4.16 1.01
C ILE A 11 2.77 -4.06 0.03
N HIS A 12 3.12 -2.83 -0.34
CA HIS A 12 4.28 -2.51 -1.16
C HIS A 12 5.42 -1.95 -0.30
N GLU A 13 6.62 -2.49 -0.49
CA GLU A 13 7.85 -1.95 0.09
C GLU A 13 8.59 -1.10 -0.95
N GLY A 14 8.77 0.18 -0.63
CA GLY A 14 9.40 1.13 -1.55
C GLY A 14 9.50 2.54 -0.99
N LYS A 15 10.22 3.42 -1.69
CA LYS A 15 10.25 4.85 -1.35
C LYS A 15 8.87 5.50 -1.56
N GLU A 16 8.12 5.03 -2.55
CA GLU A 16 6.82 5.55 -2.96
C GLU A 16 5.82 4.41 -3.25
N ALA A 17 4.53 4.72 -3.27
CA ALA A 17 3.51 3.78 -3.72
C ALA A 17 3.56 3.59 -5.25
N PRO A 18 3.27 2.38 -5.77
CA PRO A 18 3.25 2.15 -7.21
C PRO A 18 2.12 2.92 -7.88
N LEU A 19 2.27 3.24 -9.18
CA LEU A 19 1.24 3.94 -9.96
C LEU A 19 -0.08 3.17 -10.01
N VAL A 20 -0.01 1.83 -10.01
CA VAL A 20 -1.13 0.91 -10.06
C VAL A 20 -0.86 -0.26 -9.11
N CYS A 21 -1.88 -0.69 -8.36
CA CYS A 21 -1.77 -1.88 -7.51
C CYS A 21 -1.55 -3.13 -8.38
N PRO A 22 -0.51 -3.94 -8.13
CA PRO A 22 -0.21 -5.12 -8.95
C PRO A 22 -1.30 -6.20 -8.85
N LEU A 23 -2.04 -6.25 -7.73
CA LEU A 23 -3.09 -7.24 -7.49
C LEU A 23 -4.45 -6.82 -8.05
N CYS A 24 -5.00 -5.69 -7.59
CA CYS A 24 -6.37 -5.28 -7.95
C CYS A 24 -6.44 -4.27 -9.11
N LYS A 25 -5.30 -3.78 -9.61
CA LYS A 25 -5.20 -2.81 -10.71
C LYS A 25 -5.81 -1.43 -10.43
N TYR A 26 -6.08 -1.09 -9.16
CA TYR A 26 -6.53 0.25 -8.77
C TYR A 26 -5.38 1.26 -8.74
N PRO A 27 -5.67 2.55 -8.97
CA PRO A 27 -4.66 3.59 -9.07
C PRO A 27 -3.96 3.89 -7.73
N ARG A 28 -2.79 4.51 -7.80
CA ARG A 28 -1.94 4.92 -6.67
C ARG A 28 -2.69 5.65 -5.55
N ALA A 29 -3.75 6.39 -5.87
CA ALA A 29 -4.59 7.10 -4.91
C ALA A 29 -5.18 6.19 -3.81
N TYR A 30 -5.25 4.88 -4.04
CA TYR A 30 -5.69 3.89 -3.06
C TYR A 30 -4.60 3.46 -2.08
N PHE A 31 -3.35 3.91 -2.23
CA PHE A 31 -2.29 3.57 -1.28
C PHE A 31 -2.19 4.59 -0.14
N LYS A 32 -1.96 4.10 1.07
CA LYS A 32 -1.62 4.91 2.25
C LYS A 32 -0.33 4.44 2.90
N PRO A 33 0.44 5.32 3.58
CA PRO A 33 1.56 4.91 4.40
C PRO A 33 1.13 3.85 5.41
N TYR A 34 1.85 2.73 5.43
CA TYR A 34 1.61 1.63 6.35
C TYR A 34 2.58 1.73 7.52
N CYS A 35 2.15 2.41 8.58
CA CYS A 35 2.85 2.32 9.86
C CYS A 35 2.48 0.98 10.50
N LYS A 36 3.47 0.09 10.70
CA LYS A 36 3.29 -1.12 11.52
C LYS A 36 3.05 -0.67 12.97
N VAL A 37 1.80 -0.39 13.34
CA VAL A 37 1.45 -0.34 14.77
C VAL A 37 1.42 -1.79 15.20
N THR A 38 2.55 -2.26 15.74
CA THR A 38 2.61 -3.49 16.50
C THR A 38 1.76 -3.28 17.75
N ASN A 39 0.46 -3.52 17.65
CA ASN A 39 -0.31 -3.86 18.84
C ASN A 39 0.00 -5.31 19.14
N SER A 40 0.52 -5.50 20.34
CA SER A 40 0.86 -6.78 20.97
C SER A 40 -0.28 -7.79 20.94
#